data_AF-B5VGI5-F1
#
_entry.id   AF-B5VGI5-F1
#
_cell.length_a   1.000
_cell.length_b   1.000
_cell.length_c   1.000
_cell.angle_alpha   90.00
_cell.angle_beta   90.00
_cell.angle_gamma   90.00
#
_symmetry.space_group_name_H-M   'P 1'
#
loop_
_entity.id
_entity.type
_entity.pdbx_description
1 polymer ?
#
loop_
_entity_poly.entity_id
_entity_poly.type
_entity_poly.pdbx_seq_one_letter_code
_entity_poly.pdbx_strand_id
1 'polypeptide(L)'
;MANKSRPKKIKAPYRKYVAGEGFSSTRNDNKAKEFTITIPEDAELIETPQGSYYYDETNDTIVKLTRLSNEKKDKKGRKQSPSSSSTSSSKGEKNGKVIESEEARMHSVSVKMVLPWEIQHRIIHYLDIPEKEEKLNKTANGKKTTTGINMNYLLVCRNWYAMCLPKLYYAPALTSKNFNGFVDTIIINKKKNLGHYVFELNLSTILQSGRNSFVSKLLRRCCSNLTKFIAPQTSFGYAPLISLKSCHDLKFLDLGLVSETVKLKELFSAIKNFTKLTHLSFPRSSIDCQGFQDIQWPQNLRYLKLSGGITNEFVIDTKWPTTITTLEFSYCPQITELSIYSLLSQIGDNLKHLFFHYPMPSLAENSLDHVFTYCANLISLQLMVDYCSKWCFSEFMLSKLVEYDRPLKTLYLECSGSLGLASKIHPDDLTIAILESRLPCLKNICVSPKLGWNMKSDEVADLVVSLEDQDGSLYLNY
;
A
#
# COMPACT_ATOMS: atom_id res chain seq x y z
N MET A 1 -33.72 -29.82 -48.04
CA MET A 1 -33.59 -28.56 -47.28
C MET A 1 -32.22 -28.54 -46.59
N ALA A 2 -31.58 -27.39 -46.61
CA ALA A 2 -30.13 -27.23 -46.74
C ALA A 2 -29.29 -27.56 -45.49
N ASN A 3 -28.22 -28.35 -45.71
CA ASN A 3 -26.99 -28.32 -44.92
C ASN A 3 -26.32 -26.95 -45.11
N LYS A 4 -26.32 -26.10 -44.08
CA LYS A 4 -25.47 -24.89 -44.07
C LYS A 4 -24.12 -25.26 -43.46
N SER A 5 -23.11 -25.31 -44.32
CA SER A 5 -21.70 -25.50 -44.00
C SER A 5 -21.16 -24.34 -43.15
N ARG A 6 -20.40 -24.69 -42.11
CA ARG A 6 -19.60 -23.76 -41.29
C ARG A 6 -18.54 -23.07 -42.19
N PRO A 7 -18.29 -21.75 -42.07
CA PRO A 7 -17.26 -21.09 -42.85
C PRO A 7 -15.87 -21.66 -42.53
N LYS A 8 -15.06 -21.91 -43.57
CA LYS A 8 -13.67 -22.35 -43.41
C LYS A 8 -12.85 -21.21 -42.80
N LYS A 9 -12.24 -21.46 -41.63
CA LYS A 9 -11.28 -20.55 -40.99
C LYS A 9 -10.12 -20.25 -41.95
N ILE A 10 -9.96 -18.99 -42.32
CA ILE A 10 -8.77 -18.51 -43.02
C ILE A 10 -7.67 -18.39 -41.96
N LYS A 11 -6.62 -19.22 -42.07
CA LYS A 11 -5.46 -19.16 -41.16
C LYS A 11 -4.73 -17.84 -41.36
N ALA A 12 -4.71 -17.00 -40.33
CA ALA A 12 -3.78 -15.88 -40.24
C ALA A 12 -2.33 -16.40 -40.11
N PRO A 13 -1.33 -15.67 -40.66
CA PRO A 13 0.06 -16.12 -40.66
C PRO A 13 0.63 -16.18 -39.23
N TYR A 14 1.14 -17.36 -38.90
CA TYR A 14 1.71 -17.75 -37.60
C TYR A 14 2.87 -16.82 -37.19
N ARG A 15 2.75 -16.12 -36.04
CA ARG A 15 3.89 -15.54 -35.31
C ARG A 15 4.13 -16.37 -34.05
N LYS A 16 5.34 -16.91 -33.95
CA LYS A 16 5.78 -17.77 -32.85
C LYS A 16 6.24 -16.88 -31.70
N TYR A 17 5.48 -16.80 -30.60
CA TYR A 17 5.85 -15.99 -29.44
C TYR A 17 6.64 -16.77 -28.40
N VAL A 18 7.70 -16.14 -27.92
CA VAL A 18 8.52 -16.53 -26.77
C VAL A 18 8.16 -15.58 -25.62
N ALA A 19 7.99 -16.12 -24.43
CA ALA A 19 7.56 -15.37 -23.25
C ALA A 19 8.57 -14.26 -22.88
N GLY A 20 8.10 -13.02 -22.68
CA GLY A 20 8.87 -11.97 -22.00
C GLY A 20 8.95 -10.59 -22.65
N GLU A 21 8.41 -10.37 -23.85
CA GLU A 21 8.49 -9.05 -24.52
C GLU A 21 7.09 -8.57 -24.95
N GLY A 22 6.70 -7.37 -24.50
CA GLY A 22 5.62 -6.60 -25.14
C GLY A 22 6.05 -6.16 -26.54
N PHE A 23 5.08 -5.99 -27.44
CA PHE A 23 5.28 -5.79 -28.88
C PHE A 23 6.22 -4.62 -29.21
N SER A 24 7.35 -4.90 -29.89
CA SER A 24 8.07 -3.90 -30.69
C SER A 24 8.69 -4.48 -31.97
N SER A 25 8.73 -3.63 -33.00
CA SER A 25 9.02 -3.89 -34.41
C SER A 25 10.39 -4.50 -34.72
N THR A 26 10.42 -5.47 -35.64
CA THR A 26 11.62 -6.14 -36.16
C THR A 26 12.53 -5.21 -36.97
N ARG A 27 13.74 -4.94 -36.46
CA ARG A 27 14.96 -4.81 -37.29
C ARG A 27 16.15 -5.38 -36.52
N ASN A 28 16.84 -6.31 -37.18
CA ASN A 28 18.03 -7.04 -36.74
C ASN A 28 18.97 -6.24 -35.83
N ASP A 29 19.22 -6.76 -34.63
CA ASP A 29 20.56 -6.81 -34.03
C ASP A 29 20.57 -7.77 -32.83
N ASN A 30 21.25 -8.91 -32.99
CA ASN A 30 21.47 -9.91 -31.95
C ASN A 30 22.42 -9.39 -30.86
N LYS A 31 21.88 -8.77 -29.81
CA LYS A 31 22.46 -8.72 -28.45
C LYS A 31 21.33 -8.65 -27.45
N ALA A 32 21.30 -9.58 -26.49
CA ALA A 32 20.39 -9.54 -25.35
C ALA A 32 20.53 -8.18 -24.65
N LYS A 33 19.49 -7.35 -24.74
CA LYS A 33 19.33 -6.16 -23.91
C LYS A 33 18.35 -6.52 -22.80
N GLU A 34 18.87 -6.64 -21.58
CA GLU A 34 18.04 -6.60 -20.38
C GLU A 34 17.32 -5.25 -20.36
N PHE A 35 15.99 -5.26 -20.52
CA PHE A 35 15.17 -4.07 -20.31
C PHE A 35 14.88 -3.92 -18.82
N THR A 36 15.67 -3.06 -18.18
CA THR A 36 15.37 -2.53 -16.86
C THR A 36 14.31 -1.44 -17.02
N ILE A 37 13.08 -1.67 -16.58
CA ILE A 37 12.09 -0.59 -16.48
C ILE A 37 12.56 0.34 -15.38
N THR A 38 12.93 1.56 -15.77
CA THR A 38 13.36 2.60 -14.85
C THR A 38 12.10 3.26 -14.28
N ILE A 39 11.94 3.21 -12.96
CA ILE A 39 10.81 3.80 -12.25
C ILE A 39 10.87 5.33 -12.47
N PRO A 40 9.76 6.01 -12.83
CA PRO A 40 9.72 7.47 -12.84
C PRO A 40 10.10 8.03 -11.47
N GLU A 41 10.97 9.03 -11.43
CA GLU A 41 11.58 9.51 -10.18
C GLU A 41 10.58 10.08 -9.16
N ASP A 42 9.37 10.39 -9.61
CA ASP A 42 8.29 10.99 -8.83
C ASP A 42 7.22 9.96 -8.42
N ALA A 43 7.39 8.67 -8.76
CA ALA A 43 6.38 7.65 -8.54
C ALA A 43 6.24 7.28 -7.04
N GLU A 44 5.03 7.43 -6.50
CA GLU A 44 4.71 7.09 -5.12
C GLU A 44 4.76 5.56 -4.92
N LEU A 45 5.71 5.10 -4.11
CA LEU A 45 5.93 3.67 -3.85
C LEU A 45 5.03 3.20 -2.69
N ILE A 46 4.12 2.29 -2.99
CA ILE A 46 3.18 1.70 -2.04
C ILE A 46 3.77 0.37 -1.55
N GLU A 47 4.26 0.33 -0.31
CA GLU A 47 4.71 -0.92 0.32
C GLU A 47 3.55 -1.64 1.01
N THR A 48 3.30 -2.90 0.64
CA THR A 48 2.34 -3.79 1.31
C THR A 48 3.04 -5.09 1.74
N PRO A 49 2.45 -5.88 2.65
CA PRO A 49 2.98 -7.20 3.00
C PRO A 49 3.09 -8.18 1.81
N GLN A 50 2.47 -7.87 0.67
CA GLN A 50 2.39 -8.71 -0.53
C GLN A 50 3.40 -8.29 -1.61
N GLY A 51 4.09 -7.16 -1.44
CA GLY A 51 5.09 -6.63 -2.37
C GLY A 51 5.23 -5.12 -2.31
N SER A 52 6.17 -4.57 -3.08
CA SER A 52 6.26 -3.14 -3.33
C SER A 52 5.54 -2.84 -4.64
N TYR A 53 4.75 -1.77 -4.67
CA TYR A 53 3.98 -1.34 -5.84
C TYR A 53 4.28 0.14 -6.14
N TYR A 54 4.10 0.61 -7.37
CA TYR A 54 4.05 2.04 -7.64
C TYR A 54 2.85 2.37 -8.52
N TYR A 55 2.30 3.57 -8.36
CA TYR A 55 1.23 4.08 -9.20
C TYR A 55 1.85 4.85 -10.38
N ASP A 56 1.59 4.39 -11.59
CA ASP A 56 1.98 5.06 -12.83
C ASP A 56 0.88 6.04 -13.24
N GLU A 57 1.10 7.34 -12.97
CA GLU A 57 0.15 8.41 -13.32
C GLU A 57 -0.08 8.53 -14.83
N THR A 58 0.88 8.12 -15.67
CA THR A 58 0.76 8.25 -17.13
C THR A 58 -0.22 7.24 -17.70
N ASN A 59 -0.34 6.07 -17.07
CA ASN A 59 -1.21 4.97 -17.50
C ASN A 59 -2.36 4.70 -16.52
N ASP A 60 -2.45 5.44 -15.40
CA ASP A 60 -3.45 5.25 -14.33
C ASP A 60 -3.46 3.79 -13.82
N THR A 61 -2.26 3.20 -13.64
CA THR A 61 -2.08 1.76 -13.28
C THR A 61 -1.20 1.55 -12.06
N ILE A 62 -1.36 0.40 -11.38
CA ILE A 62 -0.54 -0.01 -10.22
C ILE A 62 0.39 -1.15 -10.65
N VAL A 63 1.70 -0.92 -10.57
CA VAL A 63 2.74 -1.87 -11.02
C VAL A 63 3.41 -2.53 -9.83
N LYS A 64 3.43 -3.87 -9.77
CA LYS A 64 4.10 -4.65 -8.72
C LYS A 64 5.59 -4.85 -9.04
N LEU A 65 6.46 -4.59 -8.08
CA LEU A 65 7.91 -4.73 -8.19
C LEU A 65 8.37 -6.13 -7.73
N THR A 66 9.02 -6.88 -8.62
CA THR A 66 9.61 -8.20 -8.34
C THR A 66 11.07 -8.05 -7.90
N ARG A 67 11.42 -8.48 -6.67
CA ARG A 67 12.82 -8.57 -6.23
C ARG A 67 13.47 -9.84 -6.78
N LEU A 68 14.53 -9.70 -7.58
CA LEU A 68 15.39 -10.82 -7.96
C LEU A 68 16.14 -11.33 -6.72
N SER A 69 15.95 -12.61 -6.40
CA SER A 69 16.67 -13.29 -5.32
C SER A 69 18.12 -13.57 -5.71
N ASN A 70 19.08 -12.97 -5.03
CA ASN A 70 20.49 -13.33 -5.20
C ASN A 70 20.76 -14.72 -4.61
N GLU A 71 21.23 -15.63 -5.46
CA GLU A 71 21.68 -16.97 -5.10
C GLU A 71 22.83 -16.93 -4.07
N LYS A 72 22.73 -17.80 -3.07
CA LYS A 72 23.74 -18.04 -2.05
C LYS A 72 25.02 -18.58 -2.68
N LYS A 73 26.15 -17.90 -2.49
CA LYS A 73 27.48 -18.52 -2.55
C LYS A 73 27.96 -18.88 -1.15
N ASP A 74 27.87 -20.18 -0.85
CA ASP A 74 28.65 -20.83 0.20
C ASP A 74 30.15 -20.62 -0.03
N LYS A 75 30.90 -20.33 1.03
CA LYS A 75 32.31 -20.76 1.13
C LYS A 75 32.76 -20.84 2.59
N LYS A 76 32.97 -22.09 3.01
CA LYS A 76 33.77 -22.54 4.16
C LYS A 76 35.20 -22.00 4.06
N GLY A 77 35.82 -21.71 5.21
CA GLY A 77 37.24 -21.36 5.29
C GLY A 77 37.76 -21.18 6.71
N ARG A 78 37.82 -22.29 7.46
CA ARG A 78 38.42 -22.44 8.79
C ARG A 78 39.94 -22.19 8.73
N LYS A 79 40.49 -21.38 9.63
CA LYS A 79 41.83 -21.60 10.22
C LYS A 79 41.96 -20.87 11.57
N GLN A 80 42.35 -21.65 12.57
CA GLN A 80 42.55 -21.28 13.95
C GLN A 80 43.97 -20.76 14.20
N SER A 81 44.05 -19.77 15.11
CA SER A 81 44.97 -19.64 16.26
C SER A 81 46.45 -19.27 16.03
N PRO A 82 47.20 -18.81 17.07
CA PRO A 82 46.81 -18.59 18.47
C PRO A 82 47.17 -17.21 19.06
N SER A 83 46.65 -17.03 20.28
CA SER A 83 47.03 -16.08 21.33
C SER A 83 48.52 -16.04 21.66
N SER A 84 49.02 -14.86 22.03
CA SER A 84 50.00 -14.70 23.10
C SER A 84 49.76 -13.41 23.89
N SER A 85 49.62 -13.59 25.19
CA SER A 85 49.79 -12.64 26.28
C SER A 85 51.18 -11.99 26.22
N SER A 86 51.42 -10.76 26.66
CA SER A 86 51.54 -10.38 28.08
C SER A 86 52.26 -9.02 28.17
N THR A 87 51.96 -8.22 29.21
CA THR A 87 52.85 -7.31 30.00
C THR A 87 53.90 -6.43 29.28
N SER A 88 54.21 -5.18 29.63
CA SER A 88 54.00 -4.36 30.83
C SER A 88 54.71 -3.01 30.58
N SER A 89 54.23 -1.94 31.22
CA SER A 89 54.98 -0.80 31.79
C SER A 89 56.14 -0.16 30.99
N SER A 90 56.08 1.15 30.77
CA SER A 90 56.76 2.15 31.63
C SER A 90 56.80 3.54 31.01
N LYS A 91 56.79 4.53 31.91
CA LYS A 91 56.77 5.99 31.70
C LYS A 91 58.05 6.50 31.05
N GLY A 92 57.92 7.60 30.31
CA GLY A 92 59.02 8.47 29.92
C GLY A 92 58.53 9.85 29.50
N GLU A 93 58.34 10.74 30.48
CA GLU A 93 58.31 12.19 30.26
C GLU A 93 59.69 12.66 29.76
N LYS A 94 59.71 13.62 28.82
CA LYS A 94 60.63 14.77 28.91
C LYS A 94 60.24 15.90 27.95
N ASN A 95 60.22 17.08 28.57
CA ASN A 95 60.00 18.43 28.04
C ASN A 95 60.94 18.83 26.90
N GLY A 96 60.47 19.77 26.06
CA GLY A 96 61.30 20.53 25.13
C GLY A 96 60.62 21.82 24.65
N LYS A 97 61.03 22.93 25.27
CA LYS A 97 60.95 24.39 24.95
C LYS A 97 60.43 24.78 23.55
N VAL A 98 59.44 25.69 23.45
CA VAL A 98 59.57 27.17 23.42
C VAL A 98 60.57 27.66 22.37
N ILE A 99 60.03 28.16 21.26
CA ILE A 99 60.64 29.19 20.41
C ILE A 99 59.58 30.27 20.25
N GLU A 100 59.85 31.43 20.85
CA GLU A 100 59.17 32.69 20.55
C GLU A 100 59.68 33.19 19.19
N SER A 101 58.73 33.54 18.32
CA SER A 101 58.96 34.52 17.26
C SER A 101 57.68 35.34 17.13
N GLU A 102 57.67 36.48 17.82
CA GLU A 102 56.80 37.61 17.45
C GLU A 102 57.25 38.11 16.08
N GLU A 103 56.33 38.09 15.11
CA GLU A 103 56.05 39.18 14.17
C GLU A 103 55.19 38.66 13.03
N ALA A 104 53.89 38.94 13.10
CA ALA A 104 53.10 39.51 12.00
C ALA A 104 51.62 39.43 12.36
N ARG A 105 51.06 40.60 12.67
CA ARG A 105 49.63 40.84 12.80
C ARG A 105 48.91 40.40 11.51
N MET A 106 48.19 39.29 11.59
CA MET A 106 46.90 39.17 10.90
C MET A 106 45.86 38.79 11.94
N HIS A 107 45.12 39.79 12.41
CA HIS A 107 43.81 39.54 13.00
C HIS A 107 42.93 38.96 11.89
N SER A 108 42.96 37.64 11.70
CA SER A 108 41.80 36.94 11.17
C SER A 108 40.76 37.00 12.28
N VAL A 109 39.99 38.10 12.28
CA VAL A 109 38.68 38.06 12.91
C VAL A 109 37.90 37.05 12.06
N SER A 110 38.04 35.78 12.43
CA SER A 110 37.13 34.73 12.01
C SER A 110 35.80 35.06 12.66
N VAL A 111 35.09 36.03 12.07
CA VAL A 111 33.65 36.19 12.27
C VAL A 111 33.10 34.88 11.77
N LYS A 112 32.88 33.95 12.69
CA LYS A 112 32.31 32.64 12.43
C LYS A 112 31.04 32.91 11.63
N MET A 113 31.06 32.67 10.31
CA MET A 113 29.94 33.03 9.46
C MET A 113 28.69 32.32 9.99
N VAL A 114 27.80 33.07 10.60
CA VAL A 114 26.51 32.57 11.05
C VAL A 114 25.59 32.67 9.85
N LEU A 115 25.52 31.60 9.05
CA LEU A 115 24.52 31.49 7.99
C LEU A 115 23.13 31.77 8.59
N PRO A 116 22.29 32.61 7.98
CA PRO A 116 20.93 32.84 8.48
C PRO A 116 20.12 31.54 8.56
N TRP A 117 19.16 31.49 9.49
CA TRP A 117 18.35 30.30 9.77
C TRP A 117 17.62 29.80 8.51
N GLU A 118 17.07 30.73 7.72
CA GLU A 118 16.32 30.46 6.49
C GLU A 118 17.21 29.85 5.41
N ILE A 119 18.46 30.30 5.32
CA ILE A 119 19.45 29.78 4.37
C ILE A 119 19.87 28.37 4.78
N GLN A 120 20.16 28.15 6.07
CA GLN A 120 20.45 26.81 6.59
C GLN A 120 19.28 25.85 6.33
N HIS A 121 18.03 26.29 6.55
CA HIS A 121 16.84 25.49 6.27
C HIS A 121 16.70 25.16 4.78
N ARG A 122 16.94 26.13 3.88
CA ARG A 122 16.94 25.90 2.43
C ARG A 122 18.05 24.94 1.99
N ILE A 123 19.23 25.03 2.59
CA ILE A 123 20.35 24.10 2.33
C ILE A 123 19.93 22.68 2.72
N ILE A 124 19.40 22.48 3.94
CA ILE A 124 18.94 21.17 4.38
C ILE A 124 17.84 20.65 3.46
N HIS A 125 16.88 21.49 3.07
CA HIS A 125 15.82 21.10 2.14
C HIS A 125 16.36 20.69 0.76
N TYR A 126 17.36 21.40 0.23
CA TYR A 126 17.95 21.09 -1.07
C TYR A 126 18.80 19.81 -1.03
N LEU A 127 19.56 19.59 0.05
CA LEU A 127 20.37 18.39 0.24
C LEU A 127 19.55 17.13 0.58
N ASP A 128 18.30 17.32 0.98
CA ASP A 128 17.30 16.28 1.24
C ASP A 128 16.56 15.85 -0.04
N ILE A 129 16.79 16.54 -1.16
CA ILE A 129 16.36 16.06 -2.49
C ILE A 129 17.23 14.84 -2.79
N PRO A 130 16.65 13.67 -3.10
CA PRO A 130 17.44 12.54 -3.54
C PRO A 130 18.18 12.94 -4.82
N GLU A 131 19.48 13.19 -4.71
CA GLU A 131 20.35 13.27 -5.88
C GLU A 131 20.14 11.97 -6.66
N LYS A 132 19.55 12.11 -7.84
CA LYS A 132 19.53 11.09 -8.89
C LYS A 132 20.90 10.45 -8.94
N GLU A 133 20.93 9.13 -9.07
CA GLU A 133 22.12 8.29 -9.20
C GLU A 133 23.27 8.95 -9.98
N GLU A 134 24.17 9.66 -9.29
CA GLU A 134 25.47 10.00 -9.84
C GLU A 134 26.56 9.20 -9.13
N LYS A 135 26.94 8.14 -9.84
CA LYS A 135 28.29 7.59 -9.94
C LYS A 135 28.85 6.92 -8.69
N LEU A 136 28.80 5.60 -8.75
CA LEU A 136 29.94 4.70 -8.55
C LEU A 136 31.24 5.40 -8.12
N ASN A 137 31.43 5.64 -6.82
CA ASN A 137 32.64 5.27 -6.06
C ASN A 137 32.76 5.99 -4.70
N LYS A 138 33.26 5.18 -3.74
CA LYS A 138 34.11 5.53 -2.58
C LYS A 138 33.43 6.09 -1.32
N THR A 139 33.28 5.16 -0.37
CA THR A 139 33.62 5.32 1.06
C THR A 139 33.07 6.58 1.74
N ALA A 140 31.80 6.50 2.14
CA ALA A 140 31.33 7.17 3.34
C ALA A 140 30.32 6.26 4.06
N ASN A 141 30.64 5.88 5.29
CA ASN A 141 29.78 5.12 6.21
C ASN A 141 28.59 5.99 6.70
N GLY A 142 27.81 6.56 5.77
CA GLY A 142 26.56 7.25 6.07
C GLY A 142 25.40 6.31 5.83
N LYS A 143 24.80 5.78 6.89
CA LYS A 143 23.60 4.95 6.80
C LYS A 143 22.42 5.84 6.39
N LYS A 144 22.10 5.91 5.09
CA LYS A 144 20.86 6.55 4.61
C LYS A 144 19.69 5.86 5.30
N THR A 145 18.86 6.62 6.02
CA THR A 145 17.64 6.13 6.65
C THR A 145 16.46 6.63 5.83
N THR A 146 15.39 5.86 5.81
CA THR A 146 14.13 5.99 5.04
C THR A 146 13.31 7.26 5.30
N THR A 147 13.87 8.29 5.96
CA THR A 147 13.23 9.59 6.24
C THR A 147 13.79 10.72 5.37
N GLY A 148 14.55 10.41 4.32
CA GLY A 148 15.21 11.39 3.42
C GLY A 148 16.49 12.01 4.02
N ILE A 149 16.51 12.28 5.31
CA ILE A 149 17.61 13.04 5.95
C ILE A 149 18.85 12.18 6.23
N ASN A 150 20.02 12.71 5.88
CA ASN A 150 21.30 12.16 6.30
C ASN A 150 21.54 12.40 7.81
N MET A 151 21.77 11.33 8.58
CA MET A 151 22.01 11.42 10.04
C MET A 151 23.19 12.34 10.41
N ASN A 152 24.17 12.51 9.52
CA ASN A 152 25.31 13.39 9.77
C ASN A 152 24.88 14.87 9.92
N TYR A 153 23.74 15.28 9.33
CA TYR A 153 23.24 16.65 9.45
C TYR A 153 22.84 16.98 10.89
N LEU A 154 22.37 15.98 11.65
CA LEU A 154 22.03 16.12 13.07
C LEU A 154 23.27 16.44 13.95
N LEU A 155 24.47 16.12 13.46
CA LEU A 155 25.73 16.27 14.20
C LEU A 155 26.45 17.59 13.91
N VAL A 156 26.02 18.36 12.90
CA VAL A 156 26.69 19.60 12.47
C VAL A 156 26.62 20.66 13.56
N CYS A 157 25.41 21.01 14.00
CA CYS A 157 25.20 21.99 15.06
C CYS A 157 23.79 21.86 15.67
N ARG A 158 23.55 22.58 16.77
CA ARG A 158 22.23 22.59 17.45
C ARG A 158 21.09 23.11 16.56
N ASN A 159 21.37 24.05 15.65
CA ASN A 159 20.37 24.60 14.74
C ASN A 159 19.94 23.57 13.70
N TRP A 160 20.91 22.90 13.06
CA TRP A 160 20.65 21.83 12.10
C TRP A 160 19.91 20.67 12.76
N TYR A 161 20.32 20.29 13.97
CA TYR A 161 19.58 19.33 14.77
C TYR A 161 18.10 19.72 14.89
N ALA A 162 17.81 20.95 15.32
CA ALA A 162 16.43 21.44 15.47
C ALA A 162 15.64 21.50 14.15
N MET A 163 16.28 21.90 13.04
CA MET A 163 15.65 21.95 11.71
C MET A 163 15.32 20.56 11.15
N CYS A 164 16.12 19.56 11.46
CA CYS A 164 15.91 18.19 10.97
C CYS A 164 14.86 17.43 11.78
N LEU A 165 14.56 17.80 13.04
CA LEU A 165 13.60 17.06 13.88
C LEU A 165 12.20 16.91 13.24
N PRO A 166 11.54 17.97 12.72
CA PRO A 166 10.22 17.83 12.11
C PRO A 166 10.20 16.80 10.98
N LYS A 167 11.21 16.84 10.10
CA LYS A 167 11.34 15.92 8.97
C LYS A 167 11.66 14.49 9.44
N LEU A 168 12.54 14.34 10.43
CA LEU A 168 12.93 13.02 10.96
C LEU A 168 11.76 12.28 11.61
N TYR A 169 10.90 13.02 12.32
CA TYR A 169 9.77 12.45 13.06
C TYR A 169 8.46 12.46 12.30
N TYR A 170 8.38 13.10 11.12
CA TYR A 170 7.14 13.22 10.32
C TYR A 170 6.44 11.87 10.12
N ALA A 171 7.18 10.89 9.59
CA ALA A 171 6.74 9.52 9.36
C ALA A 171 7.89 8.56 9.73
N PRO A 172 8.09 8.22 11.01
CA PRO A 172 9.22 7.43 11.43
C PRO A 172 9.09 6.01 10.85
N ALA A 173 10.14 5.56 10.16
CA ALA A 173 10.20 4.20 9.64
C ALA A 173 10.55 3.21 10.77
N LEU A 174 9.49 2.69 11.40
CA LEU A 174 9.61 1.80 12.54
C LEU A 174 9.77 0.34 12.11
N THR A 175 10.62 -0.35 12.85
CA THR A 175 10.89 -1.79 12.74
C THR A 175 10.95 -2.35 14.16
N SER A 176 10.83 -3.66 14.30
CA SER A 176 10.96 -4.32 15.62
C SER A 176 12.27 -3.99 16.34
N LYS A 177 13.33 -3.57 15.62
CA LYS A 177 14.65 -3.24 16.20
C LYS A 177 14.73 -1.84 16.80
N ASN A 178 14.06 -0.85 16.20
CA ASN A 178 14.14 0.55 16.63
C ASN A 178 12.91 1.03 17.42
N PHE A 179 11.83 0.25 17.44
CA PHE A 179 10.57 0.64 18.07
C PHE A 179 10.72 1.02 19.55
N ASN A 180 11.40 0.21 20.37
CA ASN A 180 11.58 0.53 21.79
C ASN A 180 12.38 1.82 22.00
N GLY A 181 13.43 2.05 21.20
CA GLY A 181 14.19 3.31 21.25
C GLY A 181 13.33 4.52 20.87
N PHE A 182 12.42 4.36 19.90
CA PHE A 182 11.45 5.38 19.55
C PHE A 182 10.45 5.64 20.69
N VAL A 183 9.86 4.59 21.26
CA VAL A 183 8.96 4.65 22.42
C VAL A 183 9.60 5.40 23.57
N ASP A 184 10.83 5.05 23.94
CA ASP A 184 11.58 5.70 25.01
C ASP A 184 11.82 7.18 24.70
N THR A 185 12.20 7.49 23.45
CA THR A 185 12.45 8.87 23.01
C THR A 185 11.20 9.74 23.08
N ILE A 186 10.04 9.24 22.67
CA ILE A 186 8.78 9.98 22.65
C ILE A 186 8.12 10.06 24.04
N ILE A 187 8.20 9.00 24.85
CA ILE A 187 7.50 8.91 26.13
C ILE A 187 8.32 9.48 27.29
N ILE A 188 9.61 9.12 27.39
CA ILE A 188 10.43 9.41 28.57
C ILE A 188 10.90 10.87 28.55
N ASN A 189 11.20 11.42 27.37
CA ASN A 189 11.72 12.78 27.25
C ASN A 189 10.61 13.83 27.34
N LYS A 190 9.94 13.93 28.50
CA LYS A 190 8.79 14.83 28.74
C LYS A 190 9.08 16.31 28.42
N LYS A 191 10.36 16.72 28.42
CA LYS A 191 10.78 18.11 28.18
C LYS A 191 10.85 18.46 26.69
N LYS A 192 11.14 17.49 25.83
CA LYS A 192 11.18 17.66 24.37
C LYS A 192 9.93 16.98 23.83
N ASN A 193 8.86 17.73 23.58
CA ASN A 193 7.57 17.22 23.12
C ASN A 193 7.63 16.65 21.67
N LEU A 194 8.55 15.73 21.38
CA LEU A 194 8.86 15.28 20.02
C LEU A 194 7.68 14.60 19.32
N GLY A 195 6.68 14.14 20.07
CA GLY A 195 5.46 13.56 19.52
C GLY A 195 4.68 14.51 18.62
N HIS A 196 4.77 15.84 18.80
CA HIS A 196 4.07 16.79 17.93
C HIS A 196 4.61 16.81 16.50
N TYR A 197 5.82 16.30 16.27
CA TYR A 197 6.38 16.19 14.92
C TYR A 197 5.91 14.94 14.18
N VAL A 198 5.17 14.04 14.83
CA VAL A 198 4.67 12.79 14.23
C VAL A 198 3.32 13.03 13.59
N PHE A 199 3.28 12.98 12.26
CA PHE A 199 2.07 13.12 11.45
C PHE A 199 1.56 11.75 10.98
N GLU A 200 2.47 10.83 10.69
CA GLU A 200 2.14 9.47 10.30
C GLU A 200 2.78 8.48 11.26
N LEU A 201 1.98 7.58 11.83
CA LEU A 201 2.46 6.52 12.70
C LEU A 201 2.03 5.16 12.17
N ASN A 202 2.96 4.49 11.49
CA ASN A 202 2.76 3.16 10.97
C ASN A 202 3.38 2.11 11.90
N LEU A 203 2.54 1.27 12.51
CA LEU A 203 2.95 0.20 13.41
C LEU A 203 2.71 -1.20 12.81
N SER A 204 2.39 -1.31 11.51
CA SER A 204 2.04 -2.58 10.86
C SER A 204 3.14 -3.63 10.95
N THR A 205 4.41 -3.22 10.93
CA THR A 205 5.59 -4.09 11.00
C THR A 205 5.93 -4.54 12.42
N ILE A 206 5.23 -4.00 13.43
CA ILE A 206 5.54 -4.23 14.84
C ILE A 206 4.68 -5.41 15.37
N LEU A 207 5.18 -6.62 15.15
CA LEU A 207 4.48 -7.88 15.50
C LEU A 207 4.32 -8.10 17.02
N GLN A 208 5.30 -7.67 17.80
CA GLN A 208 5.28 -7.70 19.27
C GLN A 208 5.51 -6.29 19.78
N SER A 209 4.54 -5.41 19.56
CA SER A 209 4.60 -4.08 20.17
C SER A 209 4.44 -4.30 21.68
N GLY A 210 5.52 -4.03 22.43
CA GLY A 210 5.54 -4.29 23.86
C GLY A 210 4.36 -3.59 24.54
N ARG A 211 3.53 -4.33 25.27
CA ARG A 211 2.40 -3.88 26.12
C ARG A 211 1.45 -2.84 25.49
N ASN A 212 0.14 -3.11 25.49
CA ASN A 212 -0.97 -2.16 25.20
C ASN A 212 -0.73 -0.70 25.70
N SER A 213 -0.08 -0.56 26.86
CA SER A 213 0.29 0.74 27.42
C SER A 213 1.22 1.61 26.56
N PHE A 214 2.11 1.03 25.74
CA PHE A 214 3.04 1.80 24.91
C PHE A 214 2.31 2.46 23.74
N VAL A 215 1.47 1.71 23.03
CA VAL A 215 0.65 2.25 21.93
C VAL A 215 -0.27 3.35 22.44
N SER A 216 -0.94 3.13 23.57
CA SER A 216 -1.76 4.17 24.24
C SER A 216 -0.95 5.44 24.57
N LYS A 217 0.24 5.29 25.15
CA LYS A 217 1.10 6.44 25.48
C LYS A 217 1.62 7.16 24.23
N LEU A 218 1.99 6.43 23.18
CA LEU A 218 2.40 6.99 21.89
C LEU A 218 1.28 7.82 21.28
N LEU A 219 0.07 7.25 21.16
CA LEU A 219 -1.10 7.97 20.63
C LEU A 219 -1.34 9.27 21.40
N ARG A 220 -1.32 9.23 22.73
CA ARG A 220 -1.48 10.44 23.55
C ARG A 220 -0.36 11.47 23.35
N ARG A 221 0.85 11.07 22.97
CA ARG A 221 1.97 11.99 22.71
C ARG A 221 1.95 12.57 21.30
N CYS A 222 1.41 11.83 20.34
CA CYS A 222 1.35 12.25 18.94
C CYS A 222 0.01 12.87 18.53
N CYS A 223 -1.02 12.81 19.40
CA CYS A 223 -2.40 13.13 19.05
C CYS A 223 -2.65 14.52 18.45
N SER A 224 -1.78 15.50 18.72
CA SER A 224 -1.98 16.89 18.27
C SER A 224 -1.93 17.05 16.75
N ASN A 225 -1.07 16.30 16.06
CA ASN A 225 -0.83 16.45 14.62
C ASN A 225 -0.95 15.12 13.85
N LEU A 226 -1.33 14.03 14.53
CA LEU A 226 -1.42 12.72 13.91
C LEU A 226 -2.55 12.68 12.88
N THR A 227 -2.19 12.57 11.60
CA THR A 227 -3.13 12.49 10.47
C THR A 227 -3.32 11.07 9.96
N LYS A 228 -2.33 10.19 10.14
CA LYS A 228 -2.36 8.79 9.67
C LYS A 228 -1.90 7.84 10.76
N PHE A 229 -2.72 6.84 11.05
CA PHE A 229 -2.39 5.79 12.01
C PHE A 229 -2.71 4.41 11.44
N ILE A 230 -1.70 3.54 11.44
CA ILE A 230 -1.84 2.11 11.11
C ILE A 230 -1.51 1.32 12.37
N ALA A 231 -2.50 0.61 12.89
CA ALA A 231 -2.36 -0.13 14.13
C ALA A 231 -1.46 -1.36 13.97
N PRO A 232 -0.76 -1.77 15.05
CA PRO A 232 -0.02 -3.02 15.06
C PRO A 232 -0.98 -4.22 15.08
N GLN A 233 -0.46 -5.40 14.73
CA GLN A 233 -1.23 -6.64 14.81
C GLN A 233 -1.66 -6.98 16.25
N THR A 234 -0.78 -6.72 17.23
CA THR A 234 -1.01 -6.96 18.67
C THR A 234 -0.79 -5.68 19.48
N SER A 235 -1.30 -5.67 20.71
CA SER A 235 -1.36 -4.55 21.66
C SER A 235 -2.21 -3.37 21.20
N PHE A 236 -3.36 -3.67 20.60
CA PHE A 236 -4.40 -2.69 20.28
C PHE A 236 -5.76 -3.12 20.85
N GLY A 237 -5.90 -3.00 22.17
CA GLY A 237 -7.15 -3.21 22.89
C GLY A 237 -7.81 -1.90 23.34
N TYR A 238 -8.52 -1.96 24.48
CA TYR A 238 -9.30 -0.84 25.01
C TYR A 238 -8.48 0.44 25.31
N ALA A 239 -7.30 0.32 25.92
CA ALA A 239 -6.51 1.50 26.32
C ALA A 239 -6.00 2.34 25.13
N PRO A 240 -5.46 1.73 24.06
CA PRO A 240 -5.20 2.43 22.80
C PRO A 240 -6.44 3.09 22.19
N LEU A 241 -7.60 2.42 22.18
CA LEU A 241 -8.86 2.99 21.68
C LEU A 241 -9.29 4.25 22.45
N ILE A 242 -9.17 4.26 23.78
CA ILE A 242 -9.44 5.46 24.58
C ILE A 242 -8.47 6.59 24.25
N SER A 243 -7.20 6.26 23.99
CA SER A 243 -6.18 7.26 23.65
C SER A 243 -6.38 7.82 22.23
N LEU A 244 -6.95 7.00 21.34
CA LEU A 244 -7.28 7.38 19.97
C LEU A 244 -8.26 8.56 19.94
N LYS A 245 -9.22 8.63 20.87
CA LYS A 245 -10.22 9.72 20.99
C LYS A 245 -9.65 11.14 20.91
N SER A 246 -8.41 11.32 21.35
CA SER A 246 -7.72 12.62 21.36
C SER A 246 -7.11 13.03 20.01
N CYS A 247 -7.07 12.12 19.02
CA CYS A 247 -6.46 12.35 17.72
C CYS A 247 -7.46 13.01 16.75
N HIS A 248 -7.82 14.27 17.00
CA HIS A 248 -8.89 14.96 16.26
C HIS A 248 -8.58 15.22 14.78
N ASP A 249 -7.29 15.28 14.42
CA ASP A 249 -6.84 15.54 13.06
C ASP A 249 -6.63 14.28 12.20
N LEU A 250 -7.03 13.11 12.73
CA LEU A 250 -6.86 11.85 12.06
C LEU A 250 -7.71 11.78 10.77
N LYS A 251 -7.03 11.57 9.64
CA LYS A 251 -7.62 11.38 8.32
C LYS A 251 -7.67 9.92 7.91
N PHE A 252 -6.68 9.15 8.33
CA PHE A 252 -6.50 7.74 7.96
C PHE A 252 -6.32 6.87 9.21
N LEU A 253 -7.25 5.93 9.40
CA LEU A 253 -7.23 4.96 10.48
C LEU A 253 -7.34 3.54 9.91
N ASP A 254 -6.26 2.77 10.02
CA ASP A 254 -6.23 1.38 9.59
C ASP A 254 -6.02 0.45 10.78
N LEU A 255 -7.03 -0.38 11.05
CA LEU A 255 -7.01 -1.42 12.07
C LEU A 255 -6.96 -2.83 11.48
N GLY A 256 -6.83 -3.00 10.16
CA GLY A 256 -6.99 -4.28 9.47
C GLY A 256 -6.04 -5.38 9.92
N LEU A 257 -4.87 -5.04 10.47
CA LEU A 257 -3.93 -6.04 11.00
C LEU A 257 -4.26 -6.49 12.42
N VAL A 258 -5.01 -5.69 13.19
CA VAL A 258 -5.32 -5.95 14.59
C VAL A 258 -6.01 -7.31 14.73
N SER A 259 -5.44 -8.17 15.58
CA SER A 259 -5.99 -9.48 15.93
C SER A 259 -6.59 -9.54 17.33
N GLU A 260 -6.39 -8.51 18.15
CA GLU A 260 -7.04 -8.39 19.45
C GLU A 260 -8.52 -8.05 19.28
N THR A 261 -9.37 -8.62 20.11
CA THR A 261 -10.82 -8.36 20.06
C THR A 261 -11.13 -6.88 20.24
N VAL A 262 -11.80 -6.29 19.25
CA VAL A 262 -12.27 -4.90 19.29
C VAL A 262 -13.78 -4.89 19.13
N LYS A 263 -14.48 -4.32 20.11
CA LYS A 263 -15.93 -4.12 20.02
C LYS A 263 -16.23 -2.93 19.12
N LEU A 264 -17.13 -3.09 18.16
CA LEU A 264 -17.46 -2.01 17.22
C LEU A 264 -18.05 -0.79 17.93
N LYS A 265 -18.90 -0.99 18.93
CA LYS A 265 -19.45 0.12 19.74
C LYS A 265 -18.35 0.98 20.39
N GLU A 266 -17.27 0.37 20.85
CA GLU A 266 -16.14 1.08 21.45
C GLU A 266 -15.32 1.82 20.38
N LEU A 267 -15.14 1.21 19.21
CA LEU A 267 -14.51 1.86 18.06
C LEU A 267 -15.29 3.11 17.63
N PHE A 268 -16.61 3.00 17.44
CA PHE A 268 -17.45 4.14 17.09
C PHE A 268 -17.49 5.22 18.18
N SER A 269 -17.50 4.83 19.44
CA SER A 269 -17.31 5.77 20.56
C SER A 269 -15.97 6.51 20.47
N ALA A 270 -14.92 5.86 19.96
CA ALA A 270 -13.60 6.45 19.80
C ALA A 270 -13.51 7.44 18.64
N ILE A 271 -14.16 7.14 17.52
CA ILE A 271 -14.03 7.91 16.27
C ILE A 271 -15.16 8.91 16.02
N LYS A 272 -16.21 8.96 16.87
CA LYS A 272 -17.39 9.83 16.66
C LYS A 272 -17.08 11.31 16.41
N ASN A 273 -15.96 11.81 16.95
CA ASN A 273 -15.56 13.21 16.84
C ASN A 273 -14.49 13.45 15.76
N PHE A 274 -14.18 12.45 14.93
CA PHE A 274 -13.15 12.58 13.89
C PHE A 274 -13.74 13.23 12.65
N THR A 275 -13.83 14.55 12.67
CA THR A 275 -14.42 15.34 11.58
C THR A 275 -13.59 15.28 10.30
N LYS A 276 -12.29 14.97 10.38
CA LYS A 276 -11.39 14.87 9.22
C LYS A 276 -11.18 13.44 8.71
N LEU A 277 -11.81 12.44 9.32
CA LEU A 277 -11.59 11.04 8.94
C LEU A 277 -12.17 10.76 7.56
N THR A 278 -11.31 10.27 6.67
CA THR A 278 -11.64 9.93 5.29
C THR A 278 -11.45 8.44 5.00
N HIS A 279 -10.55 7.77 5.73
CA HIS A 279 -10.25 6.35 5.55
C HIS A 279 -10.40 5.61 6.88
N LEU A 280 -11.20 4.54 6.86
CA LEU A 280 -11.43 3.66 8.00
C LEU A 280 -11.36 2.19 7.56
N SER A 281 -10.45 1.43 8.16
CA SER A 281 -10.41 -0.02 8.03
C SER A 281 -10.73 -0.70 9.35
N PHE A 282 -11.72 -1.58 9.34
CA PHE A 282 -12.11 -2.35 10.53
C PHE A 282 -11.06 -3.40 10.88
N PRO A 283 -10.92 -3.74 12.18
CA PRO A 283 -10.08 -4.84 12.59
C PRO A 283 -10.66 -6.21 12.17
N ARG A 284 -9.78 -7.16 11.82
CA ARG A 284 -10.18 -8.55 11.48
C ARG A 284 -10.89 -9.26 12.63
N SER A 285 -10.64 -8.82 13.85
CA SER A 285 -11.21 -9.32 15.10
C SER A 285 -12.36 -8.43 15.62
N SER A 286 -13.01 -7.67 14.73
CA SER A 286 -14.23 -6.94 15.08
C SER A 286 -15.31 -7.90 15.58
N ILE A 287 -15.94 -7.55 16.70
CA ILE A 287 -17.08 -8.30 17.24
C ILE A 287 -18.15 -7.34 17.77
N ASP A 288 -19.28 -7.94 18.17
CA ASP A 288 -20.32 -7.30 18.96
C ASP A 288 -20.91 -6.07 18.27
N CYS A 289 -21.80 -6.35 17.31
CA CYS A 289 -22.51 -5.32 16.56
C CYS A 289 -23.71 -4.73 17.33
N GLN A 290 -23.97 -5.11 18.59
CA GLN A 290 -25.17 -4.67 19.29
C GLN A 290 -25.18 -3.15 19.54
N GLY A 291 -26.37 -2.53 19.44
CA GLY A 291 -26.53 -1.08 19.62
C GLY A 291 -25.99 -0.25 18.46
N PHE A 292 -25.88 -0.84 17.26
CA PHE A 292 -25.42 -0.14 16.07
C PHE A 292 -26.34 1.00 15.61
N GLN A 293 -27.59 1.00 16.06
CA GLN A 293 -28.58 2.05 15.75
C GLN A 293 -28.15 3.44 16.25
N ASP A 294 -27.33 3.50 17.31
CA ASP A 294 -26.81 4.76 17.87
C ASP A 294 -25.47 5.18 17.23
N ILE A 295 -24.97 4.43 16.25
CA ILE A 295 -23.67 4.71 15.63
C ILE A 295 -23.78 5.95 14.74
N GLN A 296 -22.87 6.90 14.99
CA GLN A 296 -22.65 8.05 14.12
C GLN A 296 -21.41 7.80 13.28
N TRP A 297 -21.61 7.71 11.96
CA TRP A 297 -20.50 7.62 11.02
C TRP A 297 -19.77 8.96 10.88
N PRO A 298 -18.44 8.94 10.68
CA PRO A 298 -17.69 10.14 10.31
C PRO A 298 -18.19 10.75 9.01
N GLN A 299 -18.46 12.06 9.01
CA GLN A 299 -19.14 12.76 7.92
C GLN A 299 -18.32 12.86 6.62
N ASN A 300 -16.99 12.74 6.70
CA ASN A 300 -16.09 12.87 5.54
C ASN A 300 -15.54 11.52 5.06
N LEU A 301 -16.14 10.40 5.49
CA LEU A 301 -15.66 9.07 5.17
C LEU A 301 -15.79 8.79 3.67
N ARG A 302 -14.66 8.49 3.00
CA ARG A 302 -14.55 8.18 1.57
C ARG A 302 -14.19 6.72 1.32
N TYR A 303 -13.31 6.17 2.15
CA TYR A 303 -12.84 4.80 2.07
C TYR A 303 -13.29 4.03 3.30
N LEU A 304 -13.92 2.89 3.08
CA LEU A 304 -14.32 1.97 4.13
C LEU A 304 -13.91 0.54 3.78
N LYS A 305 -13.20 -0.11 4.72
CA LYS A 305 -12.94 -1.54 4.67
C LYS A 305 -13.66 -2.24 5.81
N LEU A 306 -14.62 -3.08 5.44
CA LEU A 306 -15.38 -3.94 6.33
C LEU A 306 -14.62 -5.25 6.57
N SER A 307 -14.46 -5.61 7.84
CA SER A 307 -13.75 -6.82 8.25
C SER A 307 -14.17 -7.34 9.62
N GLY A 308 -13.98 -8.64 9.83
CA GLY A 308 -14.24 -9.34 11.08
C GLY A 308 -15.69 -9.83 11.21
N GLY A 309 -16.09 -10.12 12.46
CA GLY A 309 -17.41 -10.65 12.80
C GLY A 309 -18.54 -9.61 12.75
N ILE A 310 -18.62 -8.87 11.64
CA ILE A 310 -19.77 -8.01 11.33
C ILE A 310 -20.98 -8.87 10.94
N THR A 311 -22.16 -8.51 11.43
CA THR A 311 -23.39 -9.29 11.19
C THR A 311 -24.19 -8.74 10.01
N ASN A 312 -25.09 -9.55 9.45
CA ASN A 312 -25.96 -9.11 8.35
C ASN A 312 -26.88 -7.97 8.79
N GLU A 313 -27.40 -8.02 10.02
CA GLU A 313 -28.29 -6.99 10.58
C GLU A 313 -27.58 -5.65 10.64
N PHE A 314 -26.33 -5.64 11.12
CA PHE A 314 -25.50 -4.43 11.10
C PHE A 314 -25.39 -3.85 9.69
N VAL A 315 -25.11 -4.70 8.69
CA VAL A 315 -24.89 -4.22 7.33
C VAL A 315 -26.17 -3.72 6.66
N ILE A 316 -27.30 -4.39 6.90
CA ILE A 316 -28.59 -4.07 6.30
C ILE A 316 -29.19 -2.80 6.93
N ASP A 317 -29.21 -2.73 8.27
CA ASP A 317 -29.97 -1.71 8.99
C ASP A 317 -29.15 -0.44 9.26
N THR A 318 -27.84 -0.46 9.02
CA THR A 318 -27.00 0.73 9.15
C THR A 318 -27.30 1.72 8.04
N LYS A 319 -27.36 3.01 8.41
CA LYS A 319 -27.42 4.13 7.46
C LYS A 319 -26.01 4.45 6.97
N TRP A 320 -25.69 3.99 5.77
CA TRP A 320 -24.38 4.18 5.17
C TRP A 320 -24.16 5.62 4.70
N PRO A 321 -22.99 6.25 5.00
CA PRO A 321 -22.67 7.56 4.45
C PRO A 321 -22.57 7.53 2.93
N THR A 322 -23.32 8.38 2.24
CA THR A 322 -23.26 8.56 0.78
C THR A 322 -21.93 9.14 0.31
N THR A 323 -21.09 9.61 1.25
CA THR A 323 -19.75 10.12 0.98
C THR A 323 -18.75 9.04 0.59
N ILE A 324 -19.06 7.77 0.84
CA ILE A 324 -18.18 6.62 0.55
C ILE A 324 -18.08 6.42 -0.96
N THR A 325 -16.84 6.42 -1.46
CA THR A 325 -16.49 6.17 -2.87
C THR A 325 -15.72 4.88 -3.05
N THR A 326 -15.09 4.37 -2.00
CA THR A 326 -14.32 3.12 -2.03
C THR A 326 -14.78 2.19 -0.92
N LEU A 327 -15.17 0.98 -1.29
CA LEU A 327 -15.64 -0.05 -0.37
C LEU A 327 -14.84 -1.34 -0.55
N GLU A 328 -14.39 -1.91 0.57
CA GLU A 328 -13.76 -3.22 0.61
C GLU A 328 -14.43 -4.18 1.58
N PHE A 329 -14.54 -5.44 1.18
CA PHE A 329 -14.93 -6.56 2.05
C PHE A 329 -13.77 -7.51 2.22
N SER A 330 -13.42 -7.85 3.46
CA SER A 330 -12.33 -8.76 3.75
C SER A 330 -12.53 -9.49 5.06
N TYR A 331 -12.44 -10.83 5.05
CA TYR A 331 -12.60 -11.65 6.26
C TYR A 331 -13.93 -11.38 7.00
N CYS A 332 -15.06 -11.35 6.28
CA CYS A 332 -16.39 -11.19 6.88
C CYS A 332 -17.14 -12.55 6.86
N PRO A 333 -16.99 -13.41 7.89
CA PRO A 333 -17.46 -14.79 7.86
C PRO A 333 -18.97 -14.97 7.97
N GLN A 334 -19.72 -13.92 8.32
CA GLN A 334 -21.17 -13.98 8.53
C GLN A 334 -21.95 -13.23 7.44
N ILE A 335 -21.27 -12.46 6.58
CA ILE A 335 -21.88 -11.60 5.58
C ILE A 335 -22.35 -12.42 4.39
N THR A 336 -23.63 -12.25 4.08
CA THR A 336 -24.34 -12.92 2.97
C THR A 336 -24.55 -11.98 1.79
N GLU A 337 -24.88 -12.53 0.63
CA GLU A 337 -25.22 -11.76 -0.57
C GLU A 337 -26.33 -10.74 -0.35
N LEU A 338 -27.37 -11.10 0.40
CA LEU A 338 -28.50 -10.20 0.68
C LEU A 338 -28.05 -8.94 1.41
N SER A 339 -27.13 -9.09 2.37
CA SER A 339 -26.59 -7.95 3.11
C SER A 339 -25.70 -7.06 2.23
N ILE A 340 -24.90 -7.66 1.34
CA ILE A 340 -24.10 -6.92 0.36
C ILE A 340 -25.02 -6.13 -0.57
N TYR A 341 -26.04 -6.76 -1.14
CA TYR A 341 -26.97 -6.09 -2.05
C TYR A 341 -27.78 -5.00 -1.36
N SER A 342 -28.20 -5.21 -0.11
CA SER A 342 -28.85 -4.15 0.68
C SER A 342 -27.93 -2.93 0.85
N LEU A 343 -26.66 -3.14 1.21
CA LEU A 343 -25.68 -2.06 1.30
C LEU A 343 -25.46 -1.38 -0.05
N LEU A 344 -25.22 -2.16 -1.11
CA LEU A 344 -24.96 -1.62 -2.44
C LEU A 344 -26.19 -0.88 -3.00
N SER A 345 -27.40 -1.25 -2.62
CA SER A 345 -28.61 -0.48 -2.98
C SER A 345 -28.66 0.92 -2.36
N GLN A 346 -27.97 1.14 -1.23
CA GLN A 346 -27.93 2.44 -0.56
C GLN A 346 -26.84 3.36 -1.09
N ILE A 347 -25.65 2.83 -1.41
CA ILE A 347 -24.48 3.64 -1.76
C ILE A 347 -23.78 3.25 -3.07
N GLY A 348 -24.23 2.20 -3.76
CA GLY A 348 -23.58 1.63 -4.95
C GLY A 348 -23.38 2.63 -6.08
N ASP A 349 -24.32 3.55 -6.28
CA ASP A 349 -24.20 4.61 -7.29
C ASP A 349 -23.06 5.61 -7.00
N ASN A 350 -22.68 5.79 -5.73
CA ASN A 350 -21.59 6.67 -5.31
C ASN A 350 -20.22 5.98 -5.41
N LEU A 351 -20.20 4.65 -5.43
CA LEU A 351 -18.95 3.88 -5.45
C LEU A 351 -18.21 4.05 -6.77
N LYS A 352 -16.91 4.32 -6.65
CA LYS A 352 -15.93 4.33 -7.74
C LYS A 352 -15.03 3.11 -7.67
N HIS A 353 -14.82 2.56 -6.49
CA HIS A 353 -13.97 1.39 -6.31
C HIS A 353 -14.63 0.39 -5.36
N LEU A 354 -14.69 -0.87 -5.78
CA LEU A 354 -15.26 -1.97 -5.00
C LEU A 354 -14.33 -3.17 -5.04
N PHE A 355 -13.95 -3.68 -3.86
CA PHE A 355 -13.02 -4.81 -3.77
C PHE A 355 -13.53 -5.89 -2.82
N PHE A 356 -13.57 -7.12 -3.32
CA PHE A 356 -13.83 -8.31 -2.51
C PHE A 356 -12.54 -9.09 -2.30
N HIS A 357 -12.27 -9.45 -1.04
CA HIS A 357 -11.09 -10.24 -0.66
C HIS A 357 -11.50 -11.57 -0.05
N TYR A 358 -10.84 -12.65 -0.49
CA TYR A 358 -10.98 -13.98 0.11
C TYR A 358 -10.36 -14.05 1.52
N PRO A 359 -10.91 -14.85 2.45
CA PRO A 359 -12.14 -15.63 2.37
C PRO A 359 -13.39 -14.88 2.89
N MET A 360 -14.53 -15.16 2.27
CA MET A 360 -15.88 -14.78 2.67
C MET A 360 -16.78 -16.04 2.73
N PRO A 361 -16.68 -16.86 3.80
CA PRO A 361 -17.32 -18.17 3.91
C PRO A 361 -18.84 -18.24 3.67
N SER A 362 -19.58 -17.18 3.99
CA SER A 362 -21.04 -17.14 3.82
C SER A 362 -21.49 -16.71 2.42
N LEU A 363 -20.56 -16.39 1.52
CA LEU A 363 -20.89 -16.11 0.12
C LEU A 363 -20.92 -17.42 -0.68
N ALA A 364 -21.99 -17.59 -1.44
CA ALA A 364 -22.21 -18.65 -2.40
C ALA A 364 -21.53 -18.32 -3.74
N GLU A 365 -21.61 -19.26 -4.68
CA GLU A 365 -20.95 -19.16 -5.97
C GLU A 365 -21.54 -18.14 -6.94
N ASN A 366 -22.65 -17.50 -6.61
CA ASN A 366 -23.34 -16.48 -7.42
C ASN A 366 -23.58 -15.18 -6.64
N SER A 367 -22.99 -15.07 -5.45
CA SER A 367 -23.26 -13.98 -4.51
C SER A 367 -22.77 -12.61 -4.97
N LEU A 368 -21.93 -12.54 -6.02
CA LEU A 368 -21.42 -11.28 -6.58
C LEU A 368 -21.96 -10.98 -7.99
N ASP A 369 -22.89 -11.79 -8.52
CA ASP A 369 -23.36 -11.63 -9.90
C ASP A 369 -24.04 -10.27 -10.16
N HIS A 370 -24.76 -9.75 -9.16
CA HIS A 370 -25.52 -8.49 -9.31
C HIS A 370 -24.70 -7.23 -9.03
N VAL A 371 -23.39 -7.32 -8.81
CA VAL A 371 -22.55 -6.15 -8.48
C VAL A 371 -22.68 -5.05 -9.54
N PHE A 372 -22.70 -5.40 -10.82
CA PHE A 372 -22.83 -4.44 -11.93
C PHE A 372 -24.20 -3.76 -12.01
N THR A 373 -25.24 -4.42 -11.47
CA THR A 373 -26.60 -3.88 -11.38
C THR A 373 -26.69 -2.77 -10.33
N TYR A 374 -26.02 -2.94 -9.18
CA TYR A 374 -26.04 -1.95 -8.10
C TYR A 374 -24.98 -0.85 -8.23
N CYS A 375 -23.89 -1.11 -8.97
CA CYS A 375 -22.73 -0.21 -9.01
C CYS A 375 -22.43 0.19 -10.46
N ALA A 376 -23.20 1.13 -11.01
CA ALA A 376 -23.05 1.58 -12.40
C ALA A 376 -21.78 2.42 -12.64
N ASN A 377 -21.30 3.11 -11.59
CA ASN A 377 -20.28 4.16 -11.69
C ASN A 377 -18.86 3.73 -11.28
N LEU A 378 -18.61 2.42 -11.19
CA LEU A 378 -17.30 1.89 -10.82
C LEU A 378 -16.24 2.24 -11.87
N ILE A 379 -15.09 2.69 -11.39
CA ILE A 379 -13.84 2.89 -12.14
C ILE A 379 -12.95 1.65 -11.99
N SER A 380 -12.94 1.06 -10.78
CA SER A 380 -12.18 -0.17 -10.49
C SER A 380 -13.05 -1.18 -9.76
N LEU A 381 -12.97 -2.44 -10.16
CA LEU A 381 -13.67 -3.55 -9.52
C LEU A 381 -12.73 -4.73 -9.33
N GLN A 382 -12.67 -5.28 -8.11
CA GLN A 382 -12.06 -6.58 -7.85
C GLN A 382 -13.14 -7.59 -7.44
N LEU A 383 -13.30 -8.62 -8.27
CA LEU A 383 -14.17 -9.76 -8.00
C LEU A 383 -13.34 -10.96 -7.59
N MET A 384 -13.88 -11.70 -6.62
CA MET A 384 -13.42 -13.04 -6.31
C MET A 384 -14.22 -14.03 -7.15
N VAL A 385 -13.57 -14.70 -8.11
CA VAL A 385 -14.21 -15.66 -9.02
C VAL A 385 -14.88 -16.81 -8.25
N ASP A 386 -14.39 -17.12 -7.05
CA ASP A 386 -15.01 -18.06 -6.11
C ASP A 386 -16.51 -17.80 -5.89
N TYR A 387 -16.91 -16.53 -5.87
CA TYR A 387 -18.26 -16.06 -5.53
C TYR A 387 -19.06 -15.53 -6.74
N CYS A 388 -18.54 -15.76 -7.95
CA CYS A 388 -19.18 -15.36 -9.20
C CYS A 388 -19.60 -16.58 -10.00
N SER A 389 -20.81 -16.55 -10.57
CA SER A 389 -21.25 -17.58 -11.48
C SER A 389 -20.79 -17.25 -12.90
N LYS A 390 -21.01 -18.20 -13.82
CA LYS A 390 -20.79 -17.96 -15.26
C LYS A 390 -21.66 -16.88 -15.87
N TRP A 391 -22.68 -16.41 -15.14
CA TRP A 391 -23.59 -15.38 -15.62
C TRP A 391 -23.20 -13.97 -15.16
N CYS A 392 -22.14 -13.81 -14.37
CA CYS A 392 -21.69 -12.53 -13.82
C CYS A 392 -21.48 -11.45 -14.90
N PHE A 393 -21.02 -11.85 -16.10
CA PHE A 393 -20.81 -10.96 -17.25
C PHE A 393 -21.87 -11.09 -18.34
N SER A 394 -22.98 -11.79 -18.08
CA SER A 394 -24.09 -11.91 -19.03
C SER A 394 -24.77 -10.56 -19.30
N GLU A 395 -25.47 -10.44 -20.43
CA GLU A 395 -26.22 -9.23 -20.80
C GLU A 395 -27.23 -8.79 -19.72
N PHE A 396 -27.83 -9.75 -19.00
CA PHE A 396 -28.81 -9.46 -17.95
C PHE A 396 -28.18 -8.88 -16.69
N MET A 397 -26.99 -9.37 -16.28
CA MET A 397 -26.31 -8.90 -15.07
C MET A 397 -25.50 -7.64 -15.31
N LEU A 398 -24.84 -7.58 -16.47
CA LEU A 398 -24.05 -6.47 -16.96
C LEU A 398 -24.74 -5.89 -18.18
N SER A 399 -25.85 -5.19 -17.97
CA SER A 399 -26.58 -4.52 -19.04
C SER A 399 -25.86 -3.26 -19.49
N LYS A 400 -26.08 -2.90 -20.76
CA LYS A 400 -25.60 -1.63 -21.33
C LYS A 400 -26.37 -0.47 -20.67
N LEU A 401 -25.63 0.53 -20.21
CA LEU A 401 -26.21 1.76 -19.69
C LEU A 401 -26.73 2.62 -20.86
N VAL A 402 -27.92 3.20 -20.69
CA VAL A 402 -28.59 3.98 -21.75
C VAL A 402 -28.12 5.44 -21.78
N GLU A 403 -27.80 6.00 -20.61
CA GLU A 403 -27.55 7.44 -20.46
C GLU A 403 -26.09 7.83 -20.69
N TYR A 404 -25.14 6.96 -20.38
CA TYR A 404 -23.70 7.22 -20.45
C TYR A 404 -22.89 5.93 -20.56
N ASP A 405 -21.64 6.05 -20.99
CA ASP A 405 -20.71 4.94 -21.07
C ASP A 405 -20.25 4.50 -19.68
N ARG A 406 -20.29 3.18 -19.43
CA ARG A 406 -19.86 2.62 -18.14
C ARG A 406 -18.37 2.95 -17.90
N PRO A 407 -18.02 3.66 -16.80
CA PRO A 407 -16.68 4.22 -16.60
C PRO A 407 -15.64 3.21 -16.08
N LEU A 408 -15.96 1.91 -16.07
CA LEU A 408 -15.09 0.88 -15.52
C LEU A 408 -13.82 0.79 -16.36
N LYS A 409 -12.68 1.14 -15.76
CA LYS A 409 -11.36 1.10 -16.39
C LYS A 409 -10.57 -0.14 -16.03
N THR A 410 -10.70 -0.62 -14.79
CA THR A 410 -9.87 -1.70 -14.28
C THR A 410 -10.71 -2.79 -13.64
N LEU A 411 -10.52 -4.03 -14.09
CA LEU A 411 -11.16 -5.22 -13.55
C LEU A 411 -10.09 -6.19 -13.03
N TYR A 412 -10.15 -6.54 -11.75
CA TYR A 412 -9.34 -7.56 -11.13
C TYR A 412 -10.17 -8.83 -10.93
N LEU A 413 -9.70 -9.95 -11.49
CA LEU A 413 -10.26 -11.27 -11.31
C LEU A 413 -9.33 -12.09 -10.40
N GLU A 414 -9.63 -12.06 -9.12
CA GLU A 414 -8.89 -12.80 -8.09
C GLU A 414 -9.56 -14.13 -7.79
N CYS A 415 -8.79 -15.10 -7.29
CA CYS A 415 -9.35 -16.39 -6.90
C CYS A 415 -8.54 -17.13 -5.83
N SER A 416 -9.18 -18.03 -5.10
CA SER A 416 -8.52 -18.87 -4.09
C SER A 416 -7.56 -19.90 -4.67
N GLY A 417 -7.77 -20.28 -5.95
CA GLY A 417 -7.07 -21.40 -6.60
C GLY A 417 -7.74 -22.76 -6.42
N SER A 418 -9.02 -22.79 -6.01
CA SER A 418 -9.82 -24.01 -5.97
C SER A 418 -10.00 -24.64 -7.35
N LEU A 419 -10.20 -25.96 -7.41
CA LEU A 419 -10.40 -26.69 -8.67
C LEU A 419 -11.69 -26.23 -9.37
N GLY A 420 -11.63 -26.11 -10.70
CA GLY A 420 -12.80 -25.78 -11.53
C GLY A 420 -13.11 -24.29 -11.68
N LEU A 421 -12.39 -23.39 -11.00
CA LEU A 421 -12.63 -21.93 -11.11
C LEU A 421 -12.42 -21.39 -12.53
N ALA A 422 -11.50 -21.99 -13.31
CA ALA A 422 -11.26 -21.63 -14.72
C ALA A 422 -12.52 -21.73 -15.60
N SER A 423 -13.47 -22.59 -15.23
CA SER A 423 -14.71 -22.81 -15.98
C SER A 423 -15.85 -21.88 -15.55
N LYS A 424 -15.68 -21.13 -14.45
CA LYS A 424 -16.71 -20.21 -13.96
C LYS A 424 -16.75 -18.95 -14.81
N ILE A 425 -15.63 -18.28 -15.00
CA ILE A 425 -15.53 -17.11 -15.87
C ILE A 425 -14.55 -17.46 -16.98
N HIS A 426 -15.04 -17.45 -18.21
CA HIS A 426 -14.29 -17.74 -19.40
C HIS A 426 -13.84 -16.43 -20.08
N PRO A 427 -12.67 -16.39 -20.76
CA PRO A 427 -12.23 -15.19 -21.48
C PRO A 427 -13.28 -14.63 -22.45
N ASP A 428 -13.99 -15.52 -23.16
CA ASP A 428 -15.06 -15.14 -24.09
C ASP A 428 -16.19 -14.34 -23.45
N ASP A 429 -16.49 -14.55 -22.17
CA ASP A 429 -17.56 -13.80 -21.48
C ASP A 429 -17.25 -12.30 -21.45
N LEU A 430 -15.97 -11.96 -21.27
CA LEU A 430 -15.47 -10.58 -21.32
C LEU A 430 -15.33 -10.09 -22.76
N THR A 431 -14.83 -10.91 -23.67
CA THR A 431 -14.75 -10.59 -25.10
C THR A 431 -16.11 -10.17 -25.64
N ILE A 432 -17.16 -10.96 -25.36
CA ILE A 432 -18.54 -10.66 -25.74
C ILE A 432 -19.00 -9.34 -25.09
N ALA A 433 -18.75 -9.12 -23.80
CA ALA A 433 -19.13 -7.89 -23.11
C ALA A 433 -18.46 -6.63 -23.69
N ILE A 434 -17.21 -6.74 -24.13
CA ILE A 434 -16.45 -5.66 -24.78
C ILE A 434 -17.02 -5.39 -26.17
N LEU A 435 -17.18 -6.42 -27.00
CA LEU A 435 -17.69 -6.30 -28.38
C LEU A 435 -19.13 -5.77 -28.43
N GLU A 436 -19.97 -6.12 -27.45
CA GLU A 436 -21.33 -5.58 -27.29
C GLU A 436 -21.38 -4.18 -26.68
N SER A 437 -20.21 -3.54 -26.47
CA SER A 437 -20.09 -2.20 -25.88
C SER A 437 -20.73 -2.08 -24.49
N ARG A 438 -20.71 -3.16 -23.70
CA ARG A 438 -21.18 -3.16 -22.29
C ARG A 438 -20.07 -2.70 -21.33
N LEU A 439 -18.81 -2.79 -21.76
CA LEU A 439 -17.60 -2.33 -21.05
C LEU A 439 -16.76 -1.37 -21.93
N PRO A 440 -17.30 -0.24 -22.41
CA PRO A 440 -16.64 0.61 -23.40
C PRO A 440 -15.37 1.33 -22.92
N CYS A 441 -15.21 1.53 -21.61
CA CYS A 441 -14.06 2.23 -21.03
C CYS A 441 -13.02 1.30 -20.40
N LEU A 442 -13.17 -0.02 -20.57
CA LEU A 442 -12.28 -0.99 -19.91
C LEU A 442 -10.90 -0.96 -20.54
N LYS A 443 -9.89 -0.68 -19.72
CA LYS A 443 -8.49 -0.61 -20.13
C LYS A 443 -7.68 -1.78 -19.59
N ASN A 444 -7.88 -2.12 -18.33
CA ASN A 444 -7.00 -3.07 -17.64
C ASN A 444 -7.82 -4.25 -17.13
N ILE A 445 -7.44 -5.46 -17.54
CA ILE A 445 -7.92 -6.69 -16.90
C ILE A 445 -6.73 -7.36 -16.22
N CYS A 446 -6.81 -7.51 -14.91
CA CYS A 446 -5.80 -8.16 -14.10
C CYS A 446 -6.32 -9.52 -13.63
N VAL A 447 -5.68 -10.60 -14.04
CA VAL A 447 -6.15 -11.96 -13.76
C VAL A 447 -5.16 -12.68 -12.86
N SER A 448 -5.66 -13.31 -11.80
CA SER A 448 -4.85 -14.17 -10.95
C SER A 448 -4.36 -15.39 -11.73
N PRO A 449 -3.05 -15.74 -11.71
CA PRO A 449 -2.52 -16.95 -12.34
C PRO A 449 -3.22 -18.23 -11.84
N LYS A 450 -3.75 -18.19 -10.62
CA LYS A 450 -4.48 -19.28 -9.98
C LYS A 450 -5.83 -19.58 -10.65
N LEU A 451 -6.36 -18.66 -11.47
CA LEU A 451 -7.61 -18.87 -12.20
C LEU A 451 -7.44 -19.98 -13.26
N GLY A 452 -6.22 -20.20 -13.74
CA GLY A 452 -5.92 -21.32 -14.65
C GLY A 452 -6.29 -21.07 -16.10
N TRP A 453 -6.52 -19.81 -16.50
CA TRP A 453 -6.66 -19.46 -17.92
C TRP A 453 -5.38 -19.78 -18.69
N ASN A 454 -5.55 -20.40 -19.86
CA ASN A 454 -4.42 -20.68 -20.74
C ASN A 454 -4.09 -19.45 -21.57
N MET A 455 -3.05 -18.72 -21.18
CA MET A 455 -2.60 -17.48 -21.85
C MET A 455 -2.15 -17.66 -23.31
N LYS A 456 -2.01 -18.90 -23.78
CA LYS A 456 -1.67 -19.23 -25.18
C LYS A 456 -2.86 -19.70 -26.00
N SER A 457 -4.05 -19.71 -25.43
CA SER A 457 -5.24 -20.19 -26.11
C SER A 457 -5.82 -19.12 -27.04
N ASP A 458 -6.55 -19.56 -28.06
CA ASP A 458 -7.19 -18.67 -29.03
C ASP A 458 -8.19 -17.73 -28.31
N GLU A 459 -8.87 -18.23 -27.26
CA GLU A 459 -9.88 -17.48 -26.49
C GLU A 459 -9.29 -16.29 -25.73
N VAL A 460 -8.09 -16.47 -25.13
CA VAL A 460 -7.37 -15.35 -24.49
C VAL A 460 -6.81 -14.39 -25.54
N ALA A 461 -6.34 -14.90 -26.68
CA ALA A 461 -5.86 -14.05 -27.76
C ALA A 461 -6.97 -13.14 -28.32
N ASP A 462 -8.19 -13.67 -28.50
CA ASP A 462 -9.35 -12.91 -28.93
C ASP A 462 -9.73 -11.80 -27.93
N LEU A 463 -9.65 -12.10 -26.62
CA LEU A 463 -9.86 -11.10 -25.56
C LEU A 463 -8.81 -9.98 -25.62
N VAL A 464 -7.52 -10.33 -25.80
CA VAL A 464 -6.43 -9.35 -25.89
C VAL A 464 -6.62 -8.43 -27.10
N VAL A 465 -6.94 -8.98 -28.26
CA VAL A 465 -7.23 -8.18 -29.47
C VAL A 465 -8.39 -7.22 -29.22
N SER A 466 -9.46 -7.70 -28.60
CA SER A 466 -10.63 -6.86 -28.28
C SER A 466 -10.32 -5.74 -27.29
N LEU A 467 -9.37 -5.95 -26.37
CA LEU A 467 -8.87 -4.91 -25.47
C LEU A 467 -7.93 -3.94 -26.19
N GLU A 468 -7.02 -4.41 -27.04
CA GLU A 468 -6.12 -3.57 -27.83
C GLU A 468 -6.87 -2.59 -28.73
N ASP A 469 -8.01 -3.01 -29.31
CA ASP A 469 -8.92 -2.14 -30.06
C ASP A 469 -9.48 -0.98 -29.22
N GLN A 470 -9.44 -1.10 -27.90
CA GLN A 470 -9.81 -0.07 -26.93
C GLN A 470 -8.59 0.50 -26.19
N ASP A 471 -7.36 0.41 -26.72
CA ASP A 471 -6.10 0.80 -26.04
C ASP A 471 -5.95 0.18 -24.63
N GLY A 472 -6.46 -1.03 -24.46
CA GLY A 472 -6.42 -1.79 -23.22
C GLY A 472 -5.33 -2.87 -23.20
N SER A 473 -5.20 -3.54 -22.06
CA SER A 473 -4.18 -4.56 -21.80
C SER A 473 -4.66 -5.58 -20.76
N LEU A 474 -4.20 -6.82 -20.93
CA LEU A 474 -4.41 -7.93 -20.02
C LEU A 474 -3.12 -8.20 -19.23
N TYR A 475 -3.22 -8.24 -17.90
CA TYR A 475 -2.11 -8.47 -16.99
C TYR A 475 -2.32 -9.72 -16.14
N LEU A 476 -1.23 -10.40 -15.81
CA LEU A 476 -1.19 -11.46 -14.80
C LEU A 476 -0.78 -10.86 -13.45
N ASN A 477 -1.63 -11.02 -12.44
CA ASN A 477 -1.34 -10.53 -11.09
C ASN A 477 -0.58 -11.59 -10.28
N TYR A 478 0.75 -11.50 -10.25
CA TYR A 478 1.63 -12.44 -9.53
C TYR A 478 1.74 -12.16 -8.03
#